data_AF-A0A1H6K2V6-F1
#
_entry.id   AF-A0A1H6K2V6-F1
#
_cell.length_a   1.000
_cell.length_b   1.000
_cell.length_c   1.000
_cell.angle_alpha   90.00
_cell.angle_beta   90.00
_cell.angle_gamma   90.00
#
_symmetry.space_group_name_H-M   'P 1'
#
loop_
_entity.id
_entity.type
_entity.pdbx_description
1 polymer ?
#
loop_
_entity_poly.entity_id
_entity_poly.type
_entity_poly.pdbx_seq_one_letter_code
_entity_poly.pdbx_strand_id
1 'polypeptide(L)'
;MSEEKTRVEFDAPKSLVERIDTVAEVLDIPRTQLLIDAIENKLDELANEETFRRRLSNAYYDGRTDYDTVETILGREEAMRLKFLRESIDQSSAIPELKDDLPSDDSFYDGGVCRQE
;
A
#
# COMPACT_ATOMS: atom_id res chain seq x y z
N MET A 1 0.81 29.16 -6.59
CA MET A 1 1.70 28.54 -7.59
C MET A 1 0.82 27.61 -8.39
N SER A 2 0.59 27.86 -9.67
CA SER A 2 -0.21 26.96 -10.50
C SER A 2 0.55 25.65 -10.64
N GLU A 3 -0.08 24.52 -10.28
CA GLU A 3 0.49 23.20 -10.52
C GLU A 3 0.80 23.03 -12.01
N GLU A 4 1.93 22.37 -12.30
CA GLU A 4 2.33 22.08 -13.66
C GLU A 4 1.31 21.14 -14.31
N LYS A 5 0.70 21.58 -15.41
CA LYS A 5 -0.34 20.80 -16.09
C LYS A 5 0.28 19.94 -17.17
N THR A 6 0.13 18.63 -17.04
CA THR A 6 0.48 17.68 -18.12
C THR A 6 -0.74 17.42 -18.99
N ARG A 7 -0.57 17.56 -20.32
CA ARG A 7 -1.65 17.25 -21.29
C ARG A 7 -1.68 15.74 -21.55
N VAL A 8 -2.86 15.15 -21.43
CA VAL A 8 -3.11 13.73 -21.69
C VAL A 8 -4.25 13.60 -22.71
N GLU A 9 -4.13 12.65 -23.63
CA GLU A 9 -5.14 12.35 -24.66
C GLU A 9 -5.66 10.93 -24.45
N PHE A 10 -6.99 10.76 -24.54
CA PHE A 10 -7.66 9.48 -24.29
C PHE A 10 -8.65 9.19 -25.41
N ASP A 11 -8.62 7.96 -25.91
CA ASP A 11 -9.69 7.44 -26.75
C ASP A 11 -10.83 6.92 -25.87
N ALA A 12 -12.04 7.40 -26.13
CA ALA A 12 -13.25 7.00 -25.42
C ALA A 12 -14.37 6.69 -26.41
N PRO A 13 -15.27 5.74 -26.08
CA PRO A 13 -16.49 5.52 -26.86
C PRO A 13 -17.30 6.82 -26.96
N LYS A 14 -17.82 7.14 -28.15
CA LYS A 14 -18.62 8.36 -28.38
C LYS A 14 -19.78 8.48 -27.39
N SER A 15 -20.47 7.38 -27.11
CA SER A 15 -21.58 7.31 -26.16
C SER A 15 -21.20 7.67 -24.72
N LEU A 16 -19.95 7.42 -24.32
CA LEU A 16 -19.45 7.83 -23.00
C LEU A 16 -19.20 9.34 -22.97
N VAL A 17 -18.59 9.89 -24.02
CA VAL A 17 -18.34 11.34 -24.14
C VAL A 17 -19.65 12.12 -24.11
N GLU A 18 -20.65 11.68 -24.87
CA GLU A 18 -21.99 12.33 -24.89
C GLU A 18 -22.67 12.31 -23.51
N ARG A 19 -22.54 11.21 -22.77
CA ARG A 19 -23.05 11.11 -21.39
C ARG A 19 -22.32 12.07 -20.45
N ILE A 20 -21.00 12.14 -20.54
CA ILE A 20 -20.19 13.06 -19.72
C ILE A 20 -20.61 14.51 -20.02
N ASP A 21 -20.80 14.86 -21.28
CA ASP A 21 -21.24 16.20 -21.68
C ASP A 21 -22.61 16.56 -21.13
N THR A 22 -23.56 15.63 -21.22
CA THR A 22 -24.91 15.83 -20.68
C THR A 22 -24.86 16.06 -19.17
N VAL A 23 -24.05 15.28 -18.45
CA VAL A 23 -23.89 15.43 -16.99
C VAL A 23 -23.21 16.76 -16.64
N ALA A 24 -22.16 17.13 -17.37
CA ALA A 24 -21.45 18.39 -17.17
C ALA A 24 -22.36 19.61 -17.39
N GLU A 25 -23.23 19.56 -18.41
CA GLU A 25 -24.24 20.60 -18.67
C GLU A 25 -25.26 20.70 -17.52
N VAL A 26 -25.79 19.56 -17.04
CA VAL A 26 -26.74 19.54 -15.93
C VAL A 26 -26.13 20.09 -14.63
N LEU A 27 -24.84 19.86 -14.42
CA LEU A 27 -24.10 20.32 -13.25
C LEU A 27 -23.53 21.75 -13.40
N ASP A 28 -23.63 22.36 -14.58
CA ASP A 28 -23.03 23.66 -14.94
C ASP A 28 -21.52 23.73 -14.64
N ILE A 29 -20.78 22.64 -14.92
CA ILE A 29 -19.33 22.56 -14.73
C ILE A 29 -18.61 22.24 -16.04
N PRO A 30 -17.36 22.68 -16.22
CA PRO A 30 -16.59 22.30 -17.40
C PRO A 30 -16.30 20.79 -17.37
N ARG A 31 -16.35 20.15 -18.55
CA ARG A 31 -16.03 18.72 -18.75
C ARG A 31 -14.75 18.30 -18.03
N THR A 32 -13.70 19.12 -18.13
CA THR A 32 -12.40 18.85 -17.51
C THR A 32 -12.50 18.74 -15.99
N GLN A 33 -13.31 19.58 -15.34
CA GLN A 33 -13.50 19.50 -13.89
C GLN A 33 -14.16 18.18 -13.50
N LEU A 34 -15.26 17.82 -14.19
CA LEU A 34 -15.95 16.54 -13.94
C LEU A 34 -15.01 15.33 -14.08
N LEU A 35 -14.12 15.36 -15.08
CA LEU A 35 -13.13 14.30 -15.29
C LEU A 35 -12.06 14.26 -14.19
N ILE A 36 -11.55 15.43 -13.78
CA ILE A 36 -10.58 15.53 -12.68
C ILE A 36 -11.22 14.97 -11.40
N ASP A 37 -12.41 15.46 -11.03
CA ASP A 37 -13.12 15.03 -9.84
C ASP A 37 -13.39 13.51 -9.86
N ALA A 38 -13.80 12.97 -11.01
CA ALA A 38 -14.04 11.53 -11.15
C ALA A 38 -12.76 10.70 -10.96
N ILE A 39 -11.63 11.17 -11.46
CA ILE A 39 -10.33 10.50 -11.29
C ILE A 39 -9.87 10.60 -9.84
N GLU A 40 -9.94 11.78 -9.23
CA GLU A 40 -9.54 11.99 -7.83
C GLU A 40 -10.38 11.13 -6.88
N ASN A 41 -11.71 11.11 -7.06
CA ASN A 41 -12.58 10.24 -6.29
C ASN A 41 -12.23 8.76 -6.50
N LYS A 42 -11.92 8.36 -7.73
CA LYS A 42 -11.56 6.97 -8.00
C LYS A 42 -10.24 6.57 -7.34
N LEU A 43 -9.27 7.49 -7.32
CA LEU A 43 -7.99 7.29 -6.65
C LEU A 43 -8.17 7.18 -5.14
N ASP A 44 -9.01 8.03 -4.53
CA ASP A 44 -9.33 7.95 -3.10
C ASP A 44 -10.04 6.64 -2.74
N GLU A 45 -11.01 6.20 -3.56
CA GLU A 45 -11.66 4.91 -3.38
C GLU A 45 -10.65 3.75 -3.40
N LEU A 46 -9.75 3.74 -4.38
CA LEU A 46 -8.69 2.73 -4.48
C LEU A 46 -7.73 2.80 -3.30
N ALA A 47 -7.35 4.01 -2.87
CA ALA A 47 -6.51 4.22 -1.70
C ALA A 47 -7.17 3.73 -0.41
N ASN A 48 -8.50 3.64 -0.34
CA ASN A 48 -9.25 3.09 0.79
C ASN A 48 -9.62 1.61 0.65
N GLU A 49 -9.37 0.99 -0.51
CA GLU A 49 -9.67 -0.41 -0.76
C GLU A 49 -8.58 -1.33 -0.17
N GLU A 50 -8.93 -2.19 0.79
CA GLU A 50 -7.98 -3.09 1.46
C GLU A 50 -7.22 -4.00 0.46
N THR A 51 -7.91 -4.50 -0.57
CA THR A 51 -7.32 -5.33 -1.62
C THR A 51 -6.26 -4.58 -2.42
N PHE A 52 -6.48 -3.31 -2.73
CA PHE A 52 -5.50 -2.47 -3.40
C PHE A 52 -4.32 -2.16 -2.48
N ARG A 53 -4.58 -1.76 -1.23
CA ARG A 53 -3.53 -1.52 -0.21
C ARG A 53 -2.63 -2.73 -0.08
N ARG A 54 -3.19 -3.94 0.09
CA ARG A 54 -2.41 -5.17 0.21
C ARG A 54 -1.55 -5.44 -1.03
N ARG A 55 -2.08 -5.21 -2.24
CA ARG A 55 -1.30 -5.35 -3.47
C ARG A 55 -0.15 -4.36 -3.54
N LEU A 56 -0.38 -3.11 -3.16
CA LEU A 56 0.63 -2.07 -3.14
C LEU A 56 1.72 -2.36 -2.10
N SER A 57 1.34 -2.81 -0.90
CA SER A 57 2.28 -3.24 0.15
C SER A 57 3.16 -4.40 -0.33
N ASN A 58 2.57 -5.42 -0.96
CA ASN A 58 3.35 -6.52 -1.53
C ASN A 58 4.33 -6.03 -2.60
N ALA A 59 3.88 -5.14 -3.50
CA ALA A 59 4.76 -4.56 -4.53
C ALA A 59 5.91 -3.74 -3.91
N TYR A 60 5.67 -3.03 -2.80
CA TYR A 60 6.70 -2.32 -2.06
C TYR A 60 7.72 -3.27 -1.41
N TYR A 61 7.26 -4.34 -0.75
CA TYR A 61 8.16 -5.33 -0.14
C TYR A 61 8.95 -6.14 -1.18
N ASP A 62 8.35 -6.44 -2.33
CA ASP A 62 9.01 -7.10 -3.45
C ASP A 62 9.96 -6.17 -4.24
N GLY A 63 10.08 -4.90 -3.85
CA GLY A 63 10.94 -3.91 -4.51
C GLY A 63 10.47 -3.47 -5.90
N ARG A 64 9.20 -3.71 -6.25
CA ARG A 64 8.58 -3.30 -7.52
C ARG A 64 8.06 -1.87 -7.50
N THR A 65 7.89 -1.31 -6.31
CA THR A 65 7.42 0.06 -6.06
C THR A 65 8.29 0.72 -5.00
N ASP A 66 8.54 2.02 -5.14
CA ASP A 66 9.32 2.84 -4.21
C ASP A 66 8.42 3.53 -3.16
N TYR A 67 9.03 3.98 -2.05
CA TYR A 67 8.38 4.73 -0.98
C TYR A 67 7.65 5.99 -1.47
N ASP A 68 8.24 6.79 -2.34
CA ASP A 68 7.63 8.03 -2.87
C ASP A 68 6.34 7.72 -3.62
N THR A 69 6.30 6.59 -4.33
CA THR A 69 5.09 6.13 -5.03
C THR A 69 4.00 5.70 -4.04
N VAL A 70 4.36 4.99 -2.98
CA VAL A 70 3.43 4.59 -1.92
C VAL A 70 2.91 5.81 -1.16
N GLU A 71 3.77 6.78 -0.86
CA GLU A 71 3.40 8.04 -0.20
C GLU A 71 2.44 8.87 -1.06
N THR A 72 2.67 8.92 -2.37
CA THR A 72 1.79 9.65 -3.31
C THR A 72 0.38 9.04 -3.34
N ILE A 73 0.26 7.71 -3.22
CA ILE A 73 -1.01 6.99 -3.39
C ILE A 73 -1.77 6.80 -2.08
N LEU A 74 -1.09 6.40 -0.99
CA LEU A 74 -1.71 6.10 0.30
C LEU A 74 -1.51 7.21 1.35
N GLY A 75 -0.75 8.24 1.00
CA GLY A 75 -0.35 9.28 1.92
C GLY A 75 0.84 8.88 2.79
N ARG A 76 1.42 9.90 3.41
CA ARG A 76 2.64 9.80 4.22
C ARG A 76 2.54 8.83 5.39
N GLU A 77 1.41 8.84 6.10
CA GLU A 77 1.25 8.01 7.30
C GLU A 77 1.33 6.53 6.97
N GLU A 78 0.59 6.09 5.96
CA GLU A 78 0.54 4.68 5.56
C GLU A 78 1.88 4.24 4.95
N ALA A 79 2.51 5.11 4.14
CA ALA A 79 3.85 4.86 3.63
C ALA A 79 4.87 4.66 4.77
N MET A 80 4.84 5.49 5.81
CA MET A 80 5.70 5.32 6.98
C MET A 80 5.46 3.98 7.69
N ARG A 81 4.19 3.57 7.88
CA ARG A 81 3.86 2.27 8.48
C ARG A 81 4.47 1.12 7.68
N LEU A 82 4.36 1.15 6.36
CA LEU A 82 4.96 0.14 5.48
C LEU A 82 6.49 0.14 5.55
N LYS A 83 7.12 1.33 5.61
CA LYS A 83 8.57 1.45 5.78
C LYS A 83 9.05 0.84 7.09
N PHE A 84 8.42 1.19 8.22
CA PHE A 84 8.79 0.62 9.52
C PHE A 84 8.58 -0.90 9.57
N LEU A 85 7.51 -1.40 8.95
CA LEU A 85 7.28 -2.84 8.89
C LEU A 85 8.34 -3.55 8.03
N ARG A 86 8.77 -2.96 6.91
CA ARG A 86 9.88 -3.49 6.11
C ARG A 86 11.18 -3.56 6.91
N GLU A 87 11.55 -2.47 7.59
CA GLU A 87 12.74 -2.40 8.43
C GLU A 87 12.70 -3.47 9.54
N SER A 88 11.54 -3.70 10.15
CA SER A 88 11.32 -4.76 11.14
C SER A 88 11.47 -6.17 10.54
N ILE A 89 10.94 -6.43 9.35
CA ILE A 89 11.08 -7.72 8.65
C ILE A 89 12.56 -7.99 8.31
N ASP A 90 13.25 -6.98 7.79
CA ASP A 90 14.68 -7.09 7.45
C ASP A 90 15.53 -7.31 8.72
N GLN A 91 15.16 -6.68 9.84
CA GLN A 91 15.85 -6.87 11.12
C GLN A 91 15.54 -8.23 11.79
N SER A 92 14.33 -8.75 11.63
CA SER A 92 13.91 -10.08 12.13
C SER A 92 14.57 -11.23 11.35
N SER A 93 15.03 -10.96 10.11
CA SER A 93 15.79 -11.91 9.29
C SER A 93 17.21 -12.17 9.81
N ALA A 94 17.62 -11.50 10.90
CA ALA A 94 18.80 -11.89 11.67
C ALA A 94 18.56 -13.29 12.29
N ILE A 95 18.93 -14.33 11.55
CA ILE A 95 19.05 -15.69 12.08
C ILE A 95 19.89 -15.58 13.35
N PRO A 96 19.39 -16.00 14.52
CA PRO A 96 20.20 -15.97 15.73
C PRO A 96 21.46 -16.79 15.49
N GLU A 97 22.63 -16.14 15.50
CA GLU A 97 23.89 -16.86 15.56
C GLU A 97 24.00 -17.48 16.95
N LEU A 98 23.80 -18.80 17.04
CA LEU A 98 24.08 -19.54 18.26
C LEU A 98 25.57 -19.42 18.55
N LYS A 99 25.90 -18.78 19.67
CA LYS A 99 27.29 -18.66 20.15
C LYS A 99 27.85 -19.99 20.66
N ASP A 100 26.97 -20.92 21.00
CA ASP A 100 27.30 -22.21 21.59
C ASP A 100 26.40 -23.30 20.98
N ASP A 101 26.90 -24.54 20.94
CA ASP A 101 26.08 -25.70 20.58
C ASP A 101 24.87 -25.82 21.51
N LEU A 102 23.73 -26.27 20.96
CA LEU A 102 22.55 -26.56 21.77
C LEU A 102 22.91 -27.57 22.86
N PRO A 103 22.56 -27.32 24.14
CA PRO A 103 22.75 -28.31 25.19
C PRO A 103 22.01 -29.60 24.82
N SER A 104 22.62 -30.75 25.14
CA SER A 104 21.96 -32.06 24.95
C SER A 104 20.65 -32.09 25.74
N ASP A 105 19.60 -32.69 25.16
CA ASP A 105 18.25 -32.80 25.74
C ASP A 105 18.29 -33.26 27.21
N ASP A 106 19.19 -34.18 27.56
CA ASP A 106 19.34 -34.72 28.91
C ASP A 106 19.73 -33.66 29.96
N SER A 107 20.46 -32.61 29.55
CA SER A 107 20.91 -31.54 30.46
C SER A 107 19.89 -30.40 30.63
N PHE A 108 18.91 -30.31 29.71
CA PHE A 108 17.89 -29.26 29.73
C PHE A 108 16.68 -29.65 30.60
N TYR A 109 16.36 -30.95 30.68
CA TYR A 109 15.18 -31.46 31.40
C TYR A 109 15.49 -32.10 32.77
N ASP A 110 16.68 -31.91 33.34
CA ASP A 110 17.05 -32.44 34.68
C ASP A 110 16.37 -31.71 35.86
N GLY A 111 15.42 -30.82 35.56
CA GLY A 111 14.51 -30.23 36.55
C GLY A 111 13.48 -31.27 36.99
N GLY A 112 13.80 -32.04 38.03
CA GLY A 112 12.91 -33.02 38.65
C GLY A 112 11.49 -32.47 38.85
N VAL A 113 10.58 -32.83 37.96
CA VAL A 113 9.14 -32.63 38.15
C VAL A 113 8.70 -33.59 39.24
N CYS A 114 8.74 -33.13 40.49
CA CYS A 114 8.03 -33.77 41.59
C CYS A 114 6.54 -33.84 41.23
N ARG A 115 6.11 -34.98 40.69
CA ARG A 115 4.71 -35.37 40.57
C ARG A 115 4.17 -35.46 42.00
N GLN A 116 3.42 -34.46 42.43
CA GLN A 116 2.61 -34.57 43.66
C GLN A 116 1.41 -35.46 43.31
N GLU A 117 1.39 -36.68 43.86
CA GLU A 117 0.20 -37.51 44.02
C GLU A 117 -0.43 -37.27 45.39
#